data_AF-A0A327WQ97-F1
#
_entry.id   AF-A0A327WQ97-F1
#
_cell.length_a   1.000
_cell.length_b   1.000
_cell.length_c   1.000
_cell.angle_alpha   90.00
_cell.angle_beta   90.00
_cell.angle_gamma   90.00
#
_symmetry.space_group_name_H-M   'P 1'
#
loop_
_entity.id
_entity.type
_entity.pdbx_description
1 polymer ?
#
loop_
_entity_poly.entity_id
_entity_poly.type
_entity_poly.pdbx_seq_one_letter_code
_entity_poly.pdbx_strand_id
1 'polypeptide(L)'
;MTLDDLKITWKAYDEKLLAHQQLTERMIILMIKDRSKGTLAKMARHLQVAGVVMTAVIVFFSAAIIGNAFDYERWYLYIPSVIYIGLAVVALTVVVKNYRNLSRISLSQQNLYDSLKTVLGWHEKAQAALSKVWMLCLLAGFLFTISMIARKFEAYSALKISLALGSQAAFILLFYGLARWLFNAFEDKIGLELKENLQELDQLKSIL
;
A
#
# COMPACT_ATOMS: atom_id res chain seq x y z
N MET A 1 10.07 39.21 -53.84
CA MET A 1 10.12 38.72 -52.45
C MET A 1 11.41 39.25 -51.86
N THR A 2 11.33 40.23 -50.95
CA THR A 2 12.48 40.93 -50.38
C THR A 2 13.05 40.14 -49.21
N LEU A 3 14.36 40.30 -48.96
CA LEU A 3 15.09 39.59 -47.91
C LEU A 3 14.51 39.88 -46.51
N ASP A 4 13.93 41.07 -46.32
CA ASP A 4 13.24 41.47 -45.10
C ASP A 4 11.91 40.73 -44.88
N ASP A 5 11.13 40.47 -45.94
CA ASP A 5 9.89 39.67 -45.83
C ASP A 5 10.18 38.24 -45.37
N LEU A 6 11.29 37.67 -45.85
CA LEU A 6 11.76 36.33 -45.48
C LEU A 6 12.23 36.26 -44.02
N LYS A 7 12.84 37.35 -43.53
CA LYS A 7 13.28 37.48 -42.14
C LYS A 7 12.09 37.63 -41.18
N ILE A 8 11.08 38.39 -41.57
CA ILE A 8 9.84 38.59 -40.80
C ILE A 8 9.03 37.29 -40.75
N THR A 9 8.86 36.61 -41.89
CA THR A 9 8.17 35.32 -41.92
C THR A 9 8.90 34.26 -41.12
N TRP A 10 10.23 34.19 -41.19
CA TRP A 10 10.99 33.26 -40.36
C TRP A 10 10.83 33.57 -38.86
N LYS A 11 10.95 34.83 -38.44
CA LYS A 11 10.76 35.19 -37.02
C LYS A 11 9.35 34.85 -36.50
N ALA A 12 8.32 35.00 -37.33
CA ALA A 12 6.96 34.61 -37.00
C ALA A 12 6.75 33.08 -36.93
N TYR A 13 7.49 32.31 -37.75
CA TYR A 13 7.50 30.85 -37.67
C TYR A 13 8.22 30.35 -36.41
N ASP A 14 9.32 31.00 -36.02
CA ASP A 14 10.09 30.67 -34.81
C ASP A 14 9.26 30.92 -33.54
N GLU A 15 8.55 32.06 -33.46
CA GLU A 15 7.61 32.34 -32.37
C GLU A 15 6.47 31.30 -32.29
N LYS A 16 5.94 30.87 -33.43
CA LYS A 16 4.91 29.82 -33.47
C LYS A 16 5.46 28.47 -33.01
N LEU A 17 6.71 28.15 -33.35
CA LEU A 17 7.40 26.93 -32.92
C LEU A 17 7.62 26.92 -31.41
N LEU A 18 8.10 28.02 -30.84
CA LEU A 18 8.26 28.18 -29.39
C LEU A 18 6.92 28.11 -28.65
N ALA A 19 5.88 28.75 -29.18
CA ALA A 19 4.53 28.67 -28.61
C ALA A 19 3.98 27.24 -28.65
N HIS A 20 4.22 26.50 -29.75
CA HIS A 20 3.83 25.10 -29.87
C HIS A 20 4.59 24.19 -28.90
N GLN A 21 5.89 24.41 -28.71
CA GLN A 21 6.69 23.66 -27.74
C GLN A 21 6.17 23.89 -26.31
N GLN A 22 5.96 25.14 -25.91
CA GLN A 22 5.41 25.46 -24.58
C GLN A 22 4.01 24.89 -24.34
N LEU A 23 3.15 24.88 -25.37
CA LEU A 23 1.83 24.25 -25.29
C LEU A 23 1.94 22.73 -25.15
N THR A 24 2.85 22.11 -25.89
CA THR A 24 3.10 20.66 -25.86
C THR A 24 3.64 20.25 -24.48
N GLU A 25 4.60 21.00 -23.92
CA GLU A 25 5.11 20.78 -22.57
C GLU A 25 4.03 20.89 -21.50
N ARG A 26 3.20 21.95 -21.56
CA ARG A 26 2.07 22.12 -20.63
C ARG A 26 1.07 20.97 -20.74
N MET A 27 0.82 20.49 -21.96
CA MET A 27 -0.06 19.36 -22.21
C MET A 27 0.50 18.06 -21.61
N ILE A 28 1.80 17.79 -21.79
CA ILE A 28 2.46 16.62 -21.21
C ILE A 28 2.44 16.67 -19.67
N ILE A 29 2.75 17.82 -19.07
CA ILE A 29 2.67 17.99 -17.61
C ILE A 29 1.24 17.77 -17.09
N LEU A 30 0.22 18.22 -17.81
CA LEU A 30 -1.18 17.98 -17.47
C LEU A 30 -1.55 16.50 -17.58
N MET A 31 -1.10 15.80 -18.62
CA MET A 31 -1.30 14.36 -18.78
C MET A 31 -0.66 13.57 -17.63
N ILE A 32 0.60 13.85 -17.30
CA ILE A 32 1.32 13.19 -16.19
C ILE A 32 0.61 13.46 -14.86
N LYS A 33 0.14 14.70 -14.65
CA LYS A 33 -0.63 15.08 -13.45
C LYS A 33 -1.94 14.29 -13.35
N ASP A 34 -2.68 14.15 -14.44
CA ASP A 34 -3.97 13.46 -14.42
C ASP A 34 -3.80 11.96 -14.21
N ARG A 35 -2.79 11.36 -14.86
CA ARG A 35 -2.40 9.96 -14.63
C ARG A 35 -1.98 9.71 -13.18
N SER A 36 -1.15 10.60 -12.64
CA SER A 36 -0.69 10.53 -11.24
C SER A 36 -1.86 10.66 -10.25
N LYS A 37 -2.83 11.54 -10.50
CA LYS A 37 -4.07 11.61 -9.70
C LYS A 37 -4.84 10.30 -9.72
N GLY A 38 -4.96 9.67 -10.89
CA GLY A 38 -5.59 8.35 -11.03
C GLY A 38 -4.89 7.28 -10.19
N THR A 39 -3.56 7.22 -10.24
CA THR A 39 -2.78 6.26 -9.45
C THR A 39 -2.86 6.53 -7.94
N LEU A 40 -2.86 7.80 -7.52
CA LEU A 40 -3.07 8.18 -6.12
C LEU A 40 -4.48 7.83 -5.62
N ALA A 41 -5.50 8.01 -6.44
CA ALA A 41 -6.87 7.65 -6.10
C ALA A 41 -7.03 6.13 -5.92
N LYS A 42 -6.40 5.33 -6.79
CA LYS A 42 -6.32 3.87 -6.62
C LYS A 42 -5.63 3.51 -5.31
N MET A 43 -4.47 4.10 -5.02
CA MET A 43 -3.73 3.89 -3.78
C MET A 43 -4.59 4.23 -2.54
N ALA A 44 -5.27 5.37 -2.54
CA ALA A 44 -6.17 5.79 -1.46
C ALA A 44 -7.31 4.80 -1.24
N ARG A 45 -7.93 4.29 -2.33
CA ARG A 45 -8.99 3.26 -2.24
C ARG A 45 -8.47 1.96 -1.64
N HIS A 46 -7.25 1.55 -1.98
CA HIS A 46 -6.64 0.36 -1.38
C HIS A 46 -6.35 0.55 0.12
N LEU A 47 -5.84 1.72 0.51
CA LEU A 47 -5.67 2.04 1.94
C LEU A 47 -7.01 2.02 2.68
N GLN A 48 -8.10 2.50 2.07
CA GLN A 48 -9.44 2.41 2.66
C GLN A 48 -9.89 0.97 2.85
N VAL A 49 -9.75 0.11 1.83
CA VAL A 49 -10.10 -1.32 1.93
C VAL A 49 -9.28 -2.00 3.04
N ALA A 50 -7.96 -1.76 3.07
CA ALA A 50 -7.10 -2.27 4.13
C ALA A 50 -7.55 -1.77 5.52
N GLY A 51 -7.91 -0.50 5.64
CA GLY A 51 -8.46 0.08 6.86
C GLY A 51 -9.74 -0.63 7.33
N VAL A 52 -10.71 -0.83 6.42
CA VAL A 52 -11.97 -1.53 6.72
C VAL A 52 -11.71 -2.97 7.19
N VAL A 53 -10.81 -3.69 6.52
CA VAL A 53 -10.44 -5.06 6.94
C VAL A 53 -9.83 -5.06 8.34
N MET A 54 -8.90 -4.14 8.63
CA MET A 54 -8.29 -4.05 9.96
C MET A 54 -9.31 -3.69 11.04
N THR A 55 -10.25 -2.78 10.76
CA THR A 55 -11.34 -2.46 11.69
C THR A 55 -12.26 -3.66 11.93
N ALA A 56 -12.61 -4.40 10.88
CA ALA A 56 -13.41 -5.62 11.02
C ALA A 56 -12.72 -6.67 11.90
N VAL A 57 -11.40 -6.85 11.75
CA VAL A 57 -10.59 -7.75 12.59
C VAL A 57 -10.64 -7.32 14.06
N ILE A 58 -10.47 -6.02 14.35
CA ILE A 58 -10.57 -5.48 15.71
C ILE A 58 -11.94 -5.79 16.30
N VAL A 59 -13.01 -5.44 15.59
CA VAL A 59 -14.39 -5.66 16.06
C VAL A 59 -14.66 -7.14 16.30
N PHE A 60 -14.24 -8.01 15.39
CA PHE A 60 -14.42 -9.46 15.51
C PHE A 60 -13.74 -10.02 16.75
N PHE A 61 -12.44 -9.75 16.96
CA PHE A 61 -11.72 -10.27 18.11
C PHE A 61 -12.18 -9.63 19.43
N SER A 62 -12.54 -8.34 19.42
CA SER A 62 -13.12 -7.69 20.59
C SER A 62 -14.47 -8.31 20.97
N ALA A 63 -15.35 -8.55 20.00
CA ALA A 63 -16.63 -9.23 20.22
C ALA A 63 -16.43 -10.67 20.71
N ALA A 64 -15.44 -11.40 20.17
CA ALA A 64 -15.14 -12.75 20.59
C ALA A 64 -14.61 -12.82 22.04
N ILE A 65 -13.84 -11.83 22.49
CA ILE A 65 -13.38 -11.72 23.88
C ILE A 65 -14.55 -11.37 24.81
N ILE A 66 -15.33 -10.34 24.48
CA ILE A 66 -16.46 -9.88 25.31
C ILE A 66 -17.54 -10.96 25.41
N GLY A 67 -17.86 -11.61 24.28
CA GLY A 67 -18.83 -12.69 24.23
C GLY A 67 -18.31 -14.03 24.76
N ASN A 68 -17.07 -14.08 25.26
CA ASN A 68 -16.40 -15.31 25.70
C ASN A 68 -16.58 -16.46 24.68
N ALA A 69 -16.52 -16.16 23.38
CA ALA A 69 -16.90 -17.09 22.31
C ALA A 69 -16.01 -18.34 22.27
N PHE A 70 -14.83 -18.26 22.88
CA PHE A 70 -13.88 -19.36 22.95
C PHE A 70 -13.98 -20.19 24.23
N ASP A 71 -14.83 -19.82 25.20
CA ASP A 71 -14.99 -20.50 26.49
C ASP A 71 -13.64 -20.88 27.12
N TYR A 72 -12.74 -19.89 27.23
CA TYR A 72 -11.46 -20.11 27.88
C TYR A 72 -11.61 -19.97 29.40
N GLU A 73 -11.30 -21.05 30.12
CA GLU A 73 -11.28 -21.07 31.59
C GLU A 73 -10.25 -20.09 32.19
N ARG A 74 -9.15 -19.84 31.47
CA ARG A 74 -8.02 -19.06 31.96
C ARG A 74 -7.76 -17.87 31.05
N TRP A 75 -7.64 -16.70 31.65
CA TRP A 75 -7.50 -15.41 30.96
C TRP A 75 -6.28 -15.34 30.01
N TYR A 76 -5.19 -16.07 30.30
CA TYR A 76 -4.00 -16.04 29.47
C TYR A 76 -4.17 -16.69 28.08
N LEU A 77 -5.20 -17.52 27.89
CA LEU A 77 -5.51 -18.10 26.57
C LEU A 77 -6.04 -17.03 25.59
N TYR A 78 -6.45 -15.86 26.10
CA TYR A 78 -6.83 -14.70 25.29
C TYR A 78 -5.65 -13.83 24.85
N ILE A 79 -4.43 -14.07 25.35
CA ILE A 79 -3.23 -13.30 25.00
C ILE A 79 -3.06 -13.15 23.48
N PRO A 80 -3.18 -14.21 22.65
CA PRO A 80 -2.98 -14.06 21.22
C PRO A 80 -4.06 -13.18 20.56
N SER A 81 -5.31 -13.21 21.04
CA SER A 81 -6.38 -12.33 20.56
C SER A 81 -6.11 -10.87 20.89
N VAL A 82 -5.60 -10.59 22.10
CA VAL A 82 -5.20 -9.22 22.50
C VAL A 82 -4.04 -8.72 21.66
N ILE A 83 -3.05 -9.58 21.37
CA ILE A 83 -1.94 -9.25 20.47
C ILE A 83 -2.45 -8.94 19.05
N TYR A 84 -3.40 -9.72 18.53
CA TYR A 84 -4.03 -9.47 17.23
C TYR A 84 -4.72 -8.10 17.17
N ILE A 85 -5.49 -7.75 18.19
CA ILE A 85 -6.14 -6.44 18.29
C ILE A 85 -5.07 -5.33 18.31
N GLY A 86 -4.02 -5.49 19.11
CA GLY A 86 -2.92 -4.52 19.19
C GLY A 86 -2.22 -4.31 17.84
N LEU A 87 -1.89 -5.40 17.13
CA LEU A 87 -1.29 -5.33 15.80
C LEU A 87 -2.22 -4.70 14.77
N ALA A 88 -3.52 -5.03 14.80
CA ALA A 88 -4.51 -4.44 13.91
C ALA A 88 -4.69 -2.93 14.17
N VAL A 89 -4.62 -2.48 15.44
CA VAL A 89 -4.63 -1.05 15.80
C VAL A 89 -3.39 -0.35 15.24
N VAL A 90 -2.20 -0.94 15.40
CA VAL A 90 -0.96 -0.37 14.83
C VAL A 90 -1.07 -0.27 13.31
N ALA A 91 -1.51 -1.33 12.62
CA ALA A 91 -1.74 -1.30 11.18
C ALA A 91 -2.73 -0.20 10.77
N LEU A 92 -3.84 -0.08 11.50
CA LEU A 92 -4.86 0.93 11.25
C LEU A 92 -4.29 2.35 11.41
N THR A 93 -3.48 2.61 12.44
CA THR A 93 -2.85 3.93 12.60
C THR A 93 -1.90 4.28 11.46
N VAL A 94 -1.14 3.31 10.94
CA VAL A 94 -0.27 3.50 9.77
C VAL A 94 -1.10 3.82 8.53
N VAL A 95 -2.18 3.06 8.30
CA VAL A 95 -3.11 3.29 7.18
C VAL A 95 -3.76 4.68 7.25
N VAL A 96 -4.30 5.05 8.40
CA VAL A 96 -4.95 6.36 8.61
C VAL A 96 -3.95 7.50 8.45
N LYS A 97 -2.73 7.35 8.98
CA LYS A 97 -1.68 8.36 8.83
C LYS A 97 -1.30 8.55 7.36
N ASN A 98 -1.09 7.46 6.62
CA ASN A 98 -0.78 7.53 5.20
C ASN A 98 -1.93 8.08 4.36
N TYR A 99 -3.18 7.72 4.68
CA TYR A 99 -4.36 8.27 3.99
C TYR A 99 -4.51 9.78 4.23
N ARG A 100 -4.35 10.26 5.47
CA ARG A 100 -4.39 11.70 5.78
C ARG A 100 -3.27 12.47 5.10
N ASN A 101 -2.09 11.86 5.03
CA ASN A 101 -0.93 12.42 4.35
C ASN A 101 -1.15 12.52 2.83
N LEU A 102 -1.69 11.47 2.20
CA LEU A 102 -2.11 11.47 0.79
C LEU A 102 -3.18 12.54 0.52
N SER A 103 -4.18 12.65 1.39
CA SER A 103 -5.27 13.63 1.28
C SER A 103 -4.81 15.09 1.39
N ARG A 104 -3.65 15.35 2.03
CA ARG A 104 -3.10 16.71 2.19
C ARG A 104 -2.22 17.15 1.02
N ILE A 105 -1.79 16.23 0.15
CA ILE A 105 -0.95 16.58 -0.99
C ILE A 105 -1.82 17.18 -2.10
N SER A 106 -1.76 18.51 -2.21
CA SER A 106 -2.24 19.24 -3.37
C SER A 106 -1.21 19.10 -4.50
N LEU A 107 -1.52 18.29 -5.52
CA LEU A 107 -0.74 18.21 -6.76
C LEU A 107 -0.83 19.55 -7.54
N SER A 108 -0.01 20.51 -7.16
CA SER A 108 0.24 21.73 -7.93
C SER A 108 1.26 21.46 -9.04
N GLN A 109 1.10 22.10 -10.20
CA GLN A 109 2.00 21.90 -11.36
C GLN A 109 3.46 22.23 -11.04
N GLN A 110 3.72 23.18 -10.13
CA GLN A 110 5.09 23.58 -9.75
C GLN A 110 5.81 22.56 -8.85
N ASN A 111 5.08 21.75 -8.09
CA ASN A 111 5.66 20.81 -7.10
C ASN A 111 5.33 19.35 -7.41
N LEU A 112 4.97 19.05 -8.67
CA LEU A 112 4.54 17.72 -9.10
C LEU A 112 5.64 16.67 -8.84
N TYR A 113 6.89 17.00 -9.16
CA TYR A 113 8.06 16.14 -8.97
C TYR A 113 8.31 15.81 -7.48
N ASP A 114 8.39 16.84 -6.62
CA ASP A 114 8.62 16.65 -5.19
C ASP A 114 7.44 15.93 -4.51
N SER A 115 6.22 16.17 -4.98
CA SER A 115 5.03 15.48 -4.48
C SER A 115 5.04 14.00 -4.83
N LEU A 116 5.34 13.62 -6.09
CA LEU A 116 5.46 12.21 -6.48
C LEU A 116 6.59 11.51 -5.73
N LYS A 117 7.75 12.14 -5.60
CA LYS A 117 8.90 11.57 -4.87
C LYS A 117 8.59 11.35 -3.39
N THR A 118 7.88 12.28 -2.76
CA THR A 118 7.46 12.17 -1.35
C THR A 118 6.43 11.05 -1.17
N VAL A 119 5.46 10.94 -2.08
CA VAL A 119 4.46 9.85 -2.04
C VAL A 119 5.13 8.49 -2.22
N LEU A 120 6.08 8.37 -3.16
CA LEU A 120 6.81 7.12 -3.39
C LEU A 120 7.56 6.68 -2.12
N GLY A 121 8.28 7.60 -1.47
CA GLY A 121 8.97 7.31 -0.22
C GLY A 121 8.04 6.98 0.95
N TRP A 122 6.83 7.54 0.98
CA TRP A 122 5.81 7.15 1.96
C TRP A 122 5.20 5.79 1.66
N HIS A 123 4.99 5.47 0.38
CA HIS A 123 4.49 4.17 -0.05
C HIS A 123 5.45 3.05 0.36
N GLU A 124 6.74 3.19 0.06
CA GLU A 124 7.77 2.21 0.41
C GLU A 124 7.88 2.00 1.93
N LYS A 125 7.83 3.08 2.72
CA LYS A 125 7.84 3.00 4.20
C LYS A 125 6.59 2.35 4.76
N ALA A 126 5.42 2.70 4.22
CA ALA A 126 4.14 2.12 4.61
C ALA A 126 4.10 0.62 4.34
N GLN A 127 4.62 0.21 3.19
CA GLN A 127 4.71 -1.15 2.72
C GLN A 127 5.66 -1.98 3.60
N ALA A 128 6.85 -1.47 3.88
CA ALA A 128 7.80 -2.13 4.78
C ALA A 128 7.22 -2.29 6.21
N ALA A 129 6.45 -1.31 6.68
CA ALA A 129 5.75 -1.42 7.96
C ALA A 129 4.62 -2.46 7.91
N LEU A 130 3.81 -2.47 6.84
CA LEU A 130 2.72 -3.42 6.68
C LEU A 130 3.23 -4.86 6.57
N SER A 131 4.33 -5.12 5.85
CA SER A 131 4.88 -6.46 5.73
C SER A 131 5.40 -6.99 7.07
N LYS A 132 6.01 -6.13 7.89
CA LYS A 132 6.43 -6.47 9.27
C LYS A 132 5.23 -6.76 10.17
N VAL A 133 4.19 -5.92 10.13
CA VAL A 133 2.97 -6.16 10.91
C VAL A 133 2.27 -7.45 10.45
N TRP A 134 2.26 -7.72 9.15
CA TRP A 134 1.72 -8.96 8.59
C TRP A 134 2.47 -10.20 9.10
N MET A 135 3.80 -10.16 9.11
CA MET A 135 4.62 -11.24 9.65
C MET A 135 4.33 -11.48 11.14
N LEU A 136 4.19 -10.41 11.92
CA LEU A 136 3.81 -10.49 13.34
C LEU A 136 2.39 -11.05 13.53
N CYS A 137 1.43 -10.69 12.66
CA CYS A 137 0.08 -11.25 12.67
C CYS A 137 0.09 -12.75 12.37
N LEU A 138 0.87 -13.22 11.38
CA LEU A 138 1.00 -14.66 11.11
C LEU A 138 1.58 -15.42 12.30
N LEU A 139 2.57 -14.83 12.98
CA LEU A 139 3.18 -15.40 14.18
C LEU A 139 2.19 -15.47 15.35
N ALA A 140 1.38 -14.42 15.54
CA ALA A 140 0.29 -14.40 16.52
C ALA A 140 -0.80 -15.44 16.20
N GLY A 141 -1.11 -15.67 14.93
CA GLY A 141 -2.03 -16.73 14.46
C GLY A 141 -1.54 -18.13 14.80
N PHE A 142 -0.23 -18.34 14.72
CA PHE A 142 0.39 -19.58 15.15
C PHE A 142 0.16 -19.82 16.65
N LEU A 143 0.45 -18.81 17.47
CA LEU A 143 0.22 -18.81 18.92
C LEU A 143 -1.24 -19.06 19.31
N PHE A 144 -2.20 -18.47 18.58
CA PHE A 144 -3.63 -18.66 18.85
C PHE A 144 -4.06 -20.12 18.73
N THR A 145 -3.58 -20.82 17.71
CA THR A 145 -3.96 -22.22 17.49
C THR A 145 -3.22 -23.17 18.44
N ILE A 146 -1.97 -22.85 18.82
CA ILE A 146 -1.29 -23.55 19.93
C ILE A 146 -2.13 -23.44 21.21
N SER A 147 -2.68 -22.26 21.50
CA SER A 147 -3.59 -22.05 22.64
C SER A 147 -4.83 -22.94 22.57
N MET A 148 -5.43 -23.11 21.39
CA MET A 148 -6.57 -24.02 21.21
C MET A 148 -6.20 -25.50 21.32
N ILE A 149 -5.04 -25.91 20.81
CA ILE A 149 -4.57 -27.30 20.87
C ILE A 149 -4.20 -27.69 22.30
N ALA A 150 -3.57 -26.78 23.06
CA ALA A 150 -3.20 -27.01 24.46
C ALA A 150 -4.40 -27.38 25.34
N ARG A 151 -5.60 -26.86 25.04
CA ARG A 151 -6.84 -27.18 25.76
C ARG A 151 -7.31 -28.63 25.58
N LYS A 152 -6.99 -29.27 24.44
CA LYS A 152 -7.41 -30.63 24.14
C LYS A 152 -6.26 -31.64 24.15
N PHE A 153 -5.13 -31.27 24.75
CA PHE A 153 -3.90 -32.06 24.73
C PHE A 153 -4.10 -33.46 25.33
N GLU A 154 -4.87 -33.58 26.42
CA GLU A 154 -5.18 -34.88 27.06
C GLU A 154 -6.18 -35.72 26.25
N ALA A 155 -7.02 -35.10 25.42
CA ALA A 155 -8.05 -35.78 24.62
C ALA A 155 -7.57 -36.18 23.21
N TYR A 156 -6.44 -35.65 22.75
CA TYR A 156 -5.92 -35.88 21.40
C TYR A 156 -4.67 -36.76 21.43
N SER A 157 -4.68 -37.84 20.65
CA SER A 157 -3.48 -38.66 20.39
C SER A 157 -2.37 -37.80 19.76
N ALA A 158 -1.11 -38.09 20.09
CA ALA A 158 0.08 -37.38 19.57
C ALA A 158 0.09 -37.25 18.04
N LEU A 159 -0.46 -38.24 17.32
CA LEU A 159 -0.57 -38.24 15.86
C LEU A 159 -1.58 -37.19 15.36
N LYS A 160 -2.68 -36.96 16.06
CA LYS A 160 -3.66 -35.91 15.70
C LYS A 160 -3.11 -34.52 16.00
N ILE A 161 -2.31 -34.38 17.06
CA ILE A 161 -1.65 -33.12 17.42
C ILE A 161 -0.59 -32.75 16.38
N SER A 162 0.24 -33.69 15.95
CA SER A 162 1.25 -33.45 14.92
C SER A 162 0.63 -33.13 13.56
N LEU A 163 -0.47 -33.80 13.18
CA LEU A 163 -1.20 -33.52 11.94
C LEU A 163 -1.89 -32.15 11.99
N ALA A 164 -2.46 -31.76 13.13
CA ALA A 164 -3.04 -30.43 13.33
C ALA A 164 -1.98 -29.33 13.21
N LEU A 165 -0.86 -29.43 13.94
CA LEU A 165 0.23 -28.47 13.88
C LEU A 165 0.87 -28.41 12.47
N GLY A 166 1.05 -29.57 11.82
CA GLY A 166 1.56 -29.66 10.45
C GLY A 166 0.64 -29.01 9.43
N SER A 167 -0.67 -29.27 9.52
CA SER A 167 -1.68 -28.63 8.65
C SER A 167 -1.70 -27.12 8.82
N GLN A 168 -1.54 -26.65 10.05
CA GLN A 168 -1.54 -25.22 10.36
C GLN A 168 -0.25 -24.53 9.87
N ALA A 169 0.90 -25.17 10.05
CA ALA A 169 2.15 -24.69 9.47
C ALA A 169 2.06 -24.60 7.94
N ALA A 170 1.44 -25.59 7.30
CA ALA A 170 1.18 -25.56 5.86
C ALA A 170 0.22 -24.42 5.46
N PHE A 171 -0.85 -24.19 6.23
CA PHE A 171 -1.75 -23.05 6.01
C PHE A 171 -1.03 -21.70 6.14
N ILE A 172 -0.18 -21.53 7.16
CA ILE A 172 0.60 -20.30 7.37
C ILE A 172 1.56 -20.09 6.20
N LEU A 173 2.25 -21.14 5.74
CA LEU A 173 3.14 -21.05 4.58
C LEU A 173 2.37 -20.72 3.29
N LEU A 174 1.19 -21.31 3.11
CA LEU A 174 0.33 -21.05 1.95
C LEU A 174 -0.17 -19.60 1.95
N PHE A 175 -0.68 -19.11 3.09
CA PHE A 175 -1.11 -17.71 3.23
C PHE A 175 0.05 -16.73 3.14
N TYR A 176 1.24 -17.08 3.67
CA TYR A 176 2.45 -16.28 3.50
C TYR A 176 2.87 -16.21 2.03
N GLY A 177 2.84 -17.34 1.32
CA GLY A 177 3.15 -17.42 -0.11
C GLY A 177 2.15 -16.62 -0.95
N LEU A 178 0.85 -16.79 -0.70
CA LEU A 178 -0.22 -16.03 -1.35
C LEU A 178 -0.10 -14.54 -1.07
N ALA A 179 0.13 -14.16 0.19
CA ALA A 179 0.31 -12.76 0.57
C ALA A 179 1.53 -12.18 -0.14
N ARG A 180 2.68 -12.86 -0.11
CA ARG A 180 3.89 -12.39 -0.78
C ARG A 180 3.73 -12.31 -2.30
N TRP A 181 2.98 -13.23 -2.90
CA TRP A 181 2.65 -13.20 -4.31
C TRP A 181 1.70 -12.03 -4.65
N LEU A 182 0.65 -11.81 -3.86
CA LEU A 182 -0.24 -10.65 -3.98
C LEU A 182 0.49 -9.33 -3.74
N PHE A 183 1.31 -9.22 -2.70
CA PHE A 183 2.09 -8.02 -2.43
C PHE A 183 3.09 -7.77 -3.56
N ASN A 184 3.93 -8.74 -3.97
CA ASN A 184 4.86 -8.54 -5.07
C ASN A 184 4.17 -8.22 -6.42
N ALA A 185 3.10 -8.93 -6.79
CA ALA A 185 2.44 -8.74 -8.08
C ALA A 185 1.70 -7.40 -8.21
N PHE A 186 1.27 -6.82 -7.08
CA PHE A 186 0.56 -5.54 -7.05
C PHE A 186 1.46 -4.35 -6.69
N GLU A 187 2.51 -4.55 -5.87
CA GLU A 187 3.50 -3.54 -5.48
C GLU A 187 4.28 -3.02 -6.69
N ASP A 188 4.67 -3.92 -7.59
CA ASP A 188 5.51 -3.54 -8.71
C ASP A 188 4.73 -2.60 -9.64
N LYS A 189 3.44 -2.83 -9.91
CA LYS A 189 2.69 -2.03 -10.88
C LYS A 189 2.48 -0.58 -10.46
N ILE A 190 2.10 -0.32 -9.21
CA ILE A 190 1.82 1.05 -8.73
C ILE A 190 3.14 1.82 -8.51
N GLY A 191 4.17 1.15 -7.97
CA GLY A 191 5.50 1.74 -7.80
C GLY A 191 6.21 2.00 -9.13
N LEU A 192 6.08 1.08 -10.09
CA LEU A 192 6.60 1.25 -11.47
C LEU A 192 5.88 2.39 -12.18
N GLU A 193 4.54 2.47 -12.13
CA GLU A 193 3.81 3.59 -12.75
C GLU A 193 4.27 4.94 -12.16
N LEU A 194 4.50 5.05 -10.85
CA LEU A 194 5.04 6.28 -10.25
C LEU A 194 6.49 6.56 -10.67
N LYS A 195 7.33 5.52 -10.79
CA LYS A 195 8.72 5.65 -11.23
C LYS A 195 8.82 6.05 -12.71
N GLU A 196 7.99 5.47 -13.57
CA GLU A 196 7.88 5.84 -14.99
C GLU A 196 7.44 7.30 -15.12
N ASN A 197 6.39 7.73 -14.41
CA ASN A 197 5.95 9.13 -14.42
C ASN A 197 7.04 10.10 -13.92
N LEU A 198 7.87 9.69 -12.95
CA LEU A 198 9.04 10.45 -12.49
C LEU A 198 10.16 10.50 -13.54
N GLN A 199 10.43 9.39 -14.22
CA GLN A 199 11.43 9.33 -15.30
C GLN A 199 11.02 10.17 -16.51
N GLU A 200 9.73 10.16 -16.90
CA GLU A 200 9.20 11.03 -17.96
C GLU A 200 9.37 12.52 -17.60
N LEU A 201 9.14 12.88 -16.33
CA LEU A 201 9.39 14.24 -15.81
C LEU A 201 10.88 14.62 -15.82
N ASP A 202 11.78 13.70 -15.46
CA ASP A 202 13.23 13.93 -15.51
C ASP A 202 13.72 14.11 -16.96
N GLN A 203 13.18 13.32 -17.90
CA GLN A 203 13.50 13.45 -19.32
C GLN A 203 13.08 14.82 -19.86
N LEU A 204 11.85 15.26 -19.57
CA LEU A 204 11.37 16.61 -19.93
C LEU A 204 12.24 17.72 -19.35
N LYS A 205 12.73 17.54 -18.12
CA LYS A 205 13.60 18.51 -17.45
C LYS A 205 15.04 18.51 -17.99
N SER A 206 15.48 17.41 -18.62
CA SER A 206 16.82 17.26 -19.21
C SER A 206 16.92 17.73 -20.67
N ILE A 207 15.77 17.81 -21.36
CA ILE A 207 15.65 18.32 -22.73
C ILE A 207 15.52 19.86 -22.74
N LEU A 208 15.28 20.46 -21.58
CA LEU A 208 15.07 21.90 -21.33
C LEU A 208 16.34 22.52 -20.73
#